data_AF-A0A550H6J3-F1
#
_entry.id   AF-A0A550H6J3-F1
#
_cell.length_a   1.000
_cell.length_b   1.000
_cell.length_c   1.000
_cell.angle_alpha   90.00
_cell.angle_beta   90.00
_cell.angle_gamma   90.00
#
_symmetry.space_group_name_H-M   'P 1'
#
loop_
_entity.id
_entity.type
_entity.pdbx_description
1 polymer ?
#
loop_
_entity_poly.entity_id
_entity_poly.type
_entity_poly.pdbx_seq_one_letter_code
_entity_poly.pdbx_strand_id
1 'polypeptide(L)'
;MYVSIITGMIGIVSTVLSILLPPILDLTLGVEVPLVFDTLSVTAALLDMSIPITSYRKINSLVYLYLLEEKGENEEGFVIDDTEFTKAVQGTEFTDYEVRDALESLVDTGMAAKVTAGSEAAQVEFHVSYEGMRLLKLQYDETILKLGKRLERFDEAIQRIREDVEGSPSDVERRSLQRYVKQLIGELDQVYRENRCFRQSGQCLIQEEELKQIREKLKNRVGHG
;
A
#
# COMPACT_ATOMS: atom_id res chain seq x y z
N MET A 1 5.18 -10.37 10.52
CA MET A 1 6.52 -10.58 11.11
C MET A 1 7.53 -9.50 10.72
N TYR A 2 7.64 -9.12 9.44
CA TYR A 2 8.58 -8.07 8.97
C TYR A 2 8.35 -6.66 9.58
N VAL A 3 7.10 -6.27 9.84
CA VAL A 3 6.76 -4.94 10.43
C VAL A 3 7.32 -4.80 11.86
N SER A 4 7.28 -5.87 12.66
CA SER A 4 7.81 -5.89 14.03
C SER A 4 9.35 -5.79 14.08
N ILE A 5 10.03 -6.24 13.03
CA ILE A 5 11.49 -6.17 12.94
C ILE A 5 11.94 -4.73 12.64
N ILE A 6 11.21 -4.00 11.79
CA ILE A 6 11.54 -2.62 11.42
C ILE A 6 11.28 -1.65 12.58
N THR A 7 10.13 -1.77 13.27
CA THR A 7 9.84 -0.96 14.48
C THR A 7 10.81 -1.30 15.62
N GLY A 8 11.14 -2.59 15.79
CA GLY A 8 12.16 -3.02 16.73
C GLY A 8 13.53 -2.41 16.42
N MET A 9 13.93 -2.39 15.14
CA MET A 9 15.19 -1.77 14.70
C MET A 9 15.21 -0.26 14.93
N ILE A 10 14.13 0.47 14.65
CA ILE A 10 14.04 1.91 14.89
C ILE A 10 14.15 2.20 16.40
N GLY A 11 13.47 1.42 17.24
CA GLY A 11 13.59 1.51 18.69
C GLY A 11 15.02 1.27 19.18
N ILE A 12 15.70 0.24 18.66
CA ILE A 12 17.09 -0.07 19.02
C ILE A 12 18.05 1.03 18.55
N VAL A 13 17.92 1.52 17.32
CA VAL A 13 18.76 2.59 16.78
C VAL A 13 18.57 3.90 17.56
N SER A 14 17.34 4.24 17.91
CA SER A 14 17.03 5.41 18.76
C SER A 14 17.66 5.28 20.14
N THR A 15 17.56 4.10 20.75
CA THR A 15 18.14 3.82 22.09
C THR A 15 19.67 3.82 22.06
N VAL A 16 20.28 3.30 20.99
CA VAL A 16 21.74 3.28 20.83
C VAL A 16 22.28 4.69 20.54
N LEU A 17 21.58 5.49 19.74
CA LEU A 17 21.95 6.90 19.53
C LEU A 17 21.83 7.70 20.82
N SER A 18 20.79 7.50 21.63
CA SER A 18 20.63 8.22 22.91
C SER A 18 21.69 7.84 23.96
N ILE A 19 22.20 6.60 23.91
CA ILE A 19 23.30 6.14 24.78
C ILE A 19 24.69 6.61 24.29
N LEU A 20 24.92 6.70 22.98
CA LEU A 20 26.22 7.07 22.40
C LEU A 20 26.43 8.59 22.30
N LEU A 21 25.39 9.40 22.41
CA LEU A 21 25.43 10.86 22.29
C LEU A 21 25.86 11.70 23.51
N PRO A 22 26.21 11.17 24.71
CA PRO A 22 26.79 12.00 25.77
C PRO A 22 28.28 11.65 25.92
N PRO A 23 29.16 12.28 25.13
CA PRO A 23 29.87 13.41 25.74
C PRO A 23 30.25 14.57 24.80
N ILE A 24 29.81 14.62 23.54
CA ILE A 24 30.27 15.67 22.58
C ILE A 24 29.31 16.88 22.51
N LEU A 25 28.05 16.74 22.93
CA LEU A 25 27.02 17.79 22.77
C LEU A 25 26.63 18.50 24.08
N ASP A 26 27.42 18.31 25.14
CA ASP A 26 27.10 18.74 26.51
C ASP A 26 27.30 20.24 26.77
N LEU A 27 27.24 21.10 25.74
CA LEU A 27 27.41 22.54 25.95
C LEU A 27 26.39 23.49 25.30
N THR A 28 25.45 23.07 24.46
CA THR A 28 24.54 24.08 23.85
C THR A 28 23.10 23.67 23.49
N LEU A 29 22.68 22.40 23.61
CA LEU A 29 21.32 21.98 23.18
C LEU A 29 20.65 21.06 24.22
N GLY A 30 20.66 21.49 25.48
CA GLY A 30 20.37 20.64 26.64
C GLY A 30 18.93 20.20 26.89
N VAL A 31 17.95 20.48 26.02
CA VAL A 31 16.54 20.07 26.30
C VAL A 31 15.74 19.72 25.04
N GLU A 32 16.06 20.28 23.87
CA GLU A 32 15.19 20.15 22.69
C GLU A 32 15.40 18.84 21.89
N VAL A 33 16.62 18.30 21.86
CA VAL A 33 16.94 17.16 20.99
C VAL A 33 16.26 15.85 21.43
N PRO A 34 16.25 15.45 22.73
CA PRO A 34 15.59 14.21 23.15
C PRO A 34 14.08 14.25 22.92
N LEU A 35 13.46 15.41 23.16
CA LEU A 35 12.02 15.62 23.00
C LEU A 35 11.56 15.54 21.53
N VAL A 36 12.37 16.01 20.58
CA VAL A 36 12.04 15.95 19.15
C VAL A 36 12.11 14.50 18.64
N PHE A 37 13.06 13.70 19.12
CA PHE A 37 13.16 12.29 18.75
C PHE A 37 12.07 11.43 19.41
N ASP A 38 11.74 11.69 20.68
CA ASP A 38 10.63 11.01 21.36
C ASP A 38 9.28 11.38 20.73
N THR A 39 9.07 12.65 20.38
CA THR A 39 7.85 13.06 19.65
C THR A 39 7.81 12.46 18.26
N LEU A 40 8.89 12.43 17.47
CA LEU A 40 8.90 11.75 16.17
C LEU A 40 8.63 10.25 16.30
N SER A 41 9.18 9.59 17.31
CA SER A 41 8.97 8.16 17.57
C SER A 41 7.52 7.87 18.02
N VAL A 42 6.96 8.72 18.88
CA VAL A 42 5.55 8.61 19.33
C VAL A 42 4.59 8.99 18.21
N THR A 43 4.92 9.98 17.38
CA THR A 43 4.08 10.37 16.23
C THR A 43 4.15 9.32 15.13
N ALA A 44 5.31 8.70 14.90
CA ALA A 44 5.46 7.56 14.01
C ALA A 44 4.72 6.33 14.55
N ALA A 45 4.81 6.05 15.86
CA ALA A 45 4.05 4.98 16.50
C ALA A 45 2.54 5.25 16.50
N LEU A 46 2.09 6.50 16.63
CA LEU A 46 0.69 6.91 16.53
C LEU A 46 0.19 6.87 15.07
N LEU A 47 1.03 7.20 14.09
CA LEU A 47 0.74 7.02 12.66
C LEU A 47 0.69 5.54 12.27
N ASP A 48 1.52 4.70 12.88
CA ASP A 48 1.49 3.23 12.73
C ASP A 48 0.32 2.59 13.50
N MET A 49 -0.13 3.19 14.61
CA MET A 49 -1.29 2.71 15.39
C MET A 49 -2.64 3.26 14.90
N SER A 50 -2.66 4.35 14.13
CA SER A 50 -3.93 4.98 13.72
C SER A 50 -4.57 4.35 12.50
N ILE A 51 -3.89 3.47 11.76
CA ILE A 51 -4.49 2.80 10.60
C ILE A 51 -3.97 1.36 10.49
N PRO A 52 -4.83 0.33 10.69
CA PRO A 52 -4.44 -1.06 10.57
C PRO A 52 -3.70 -1.36 9.27
N ILE A 53 -2.64 -2.17 9.41
CA ILE A 53 -1.69 -2.57 8.37
C ILE A 53 -2.42 -3.17 7.14
N THR A 54 -2.38 -2.42 6.04
CA THR A 54 -2.33 -2.75 4.59
C THR A 54 -3.19 -3.85 3.94
N SER A 55 -3.83 -4.79 4.64
CA SER A 55 -4.78 -5.74 4.03
C SER A 55 -6.17 -5.11 3.93
N TYR A 56 -6.68 -4.56 5.04
CA TYR A 56 -8.02 -3.98 5.12
C TYR A 56 -8.28 -2.84 4.13
N ARG A 57 -7.32 -1.95 3.91
CA ARG A 57 -7.50 -0.86 2.92
C ARG A 57 -7.77 -1.38 1.51
N LYS A 58 -7.10 -2.45 1.10
CA LYS A 58 -7.22 -3.00 -0.26
C LYS A 58 -8.55 -3.67 -0.45
N ILE A 59 -8.95 -4.49 0.52
CA ILE A 59 -10.25 -5.16 0.48
C ILE A 59 -11.40 -4.17 0.66
N ASN A 60 -11.26 -3.11 1.47
CA ASN A 60 -12.25 -2.04 1.58
C ASN A 60 -12.37 -1.25 0.27
N SER A 61 -11.25 -0.99 -0.40
CA SER A 61 -11.25 -0.35 -1.72
C SER A 61 -11.82 -1.26 -2.81
N LEU A 62 -11.62 -2.57 -2.69
CA LEU A 62 -12.24 -3.58 -3.54
C LEU A 62 -13.75 -3.58 -3.35
N VAL A 63 -14.19 -3.64 -2.10
CA VAL A 63 -15.60 -3.54 -1.69
C VAL A 63 -16.20 -2.26 -2.28
N TYR A 64 -15.50 -1.12 -2.20
CA TYR A 64 -15.95 0.11 -2.83
C TYR A 64 -16.12 -0.02 -4.35
N LEU A 65 -15.07 -0.46 -5.07
CA LEU A 65 -15.08 -0.58 -6.53
C LEU A 65 -16.18 -1.51 -7.06
N TYR A 66 -16.37 -2.66 -6.40
CA TYR A 66 -17.32 -3.66 -6.90
C TYR A 66 -18.73 -3.39 -6.40
N LEU A 67 -18.90 -3.06 -5.13
CA LEU A 67 -20.22 -3.04 -4.51
C LEU A 67 -20.82 -1.65 -4.52
N LEU A 68 -19.99 -0.61 -4.36
CA LEU A 68 -20.48 0.76 -4.34
C LEU A 68 -20.63 1.35 -5.73
N GLU A 69 -19.70 1.11 -6.67
CA GLU A 69 -19.88 1.62 -8.04
C GLU A 69 -21.03 0.91 -8.77
N GLU A 70 -21.28 -0.38 -8.52
CA GLU A 70 -22.41 -1.11 -9.13
C GLU A 70 -23.76 -0.73 -8.51
N LYS A 71 -23.83 -0.58 -7.18
CA LYS A 71 -25.10 -0.25 -6.49
C LYS A 71 -25.37 1.27 -6.40
N GLY A 72 -24.36 2.09 -6.67
CA GLY A 72 -24.42 3.54 -6.65
C GLY A 72 -24.23 4.13 -5.23
N GLU A 73 -23.77 5.38 -5.18
CA GLU A 73 -23.75 6.15 -3.94
C GLU A 73 -25.17 6.55 -3.56
N ASN A 74 -25.69 5.98 -2.48
CA ASN A 74 -27.04 6.24 -2.01
C ASN A 74 -27.01 6.83 -0.58
N GLU A 75 -27.92 7.76 -0.28
CA GLU A 75 -27.94 8.45 1.02
C GLU A 75 -28.30 7.51 2.19
N GLU A 76 -28.82 6.32 1.89
CA GLU A 76 -29.18 5.30 2.88
C GLU A 76 -28.07 4.24 3.10
N GLY A 77 -26.97 4.30 2.35
CA GLY A 77 -25.95 3.25 2.32
C GLY A 77 -26.31 2.11 1.35
N PHE A 78 -25.87 0.89 1.64
CA PHE A 78 -26.14 -0.27 0.77
C PHE A 78 -26.23 -1.57 1.57
N VAL A 79 -26.92 -2.55 0.99
CA VAL A 79 -27.03 -3.91 1.53
C VAL A 79 -26.28 -4.87 0.62
N ILE A 80 -25.55 -5.83 1.20
CA ILE A 80 -24.92 -6.91 0.47
C ILE A 80 -25.16 -8.25 1.15
N ASP A 81 -25.52 -9.26 0.37
CA ASP A 81 -25.63 -10.65 0.83
C ASP A 81 -24.34 -11.45 0.59
N ASP A 82 -24.21 -12.59 1.28
CA ASP A 82 -23.06 -13.47 1.15
C ASP A 82 -22.92 -14.17 -0.21
N THR A 83 -23.98 -14.22 -1.02
CA THR A 83 -23.95 -14.77 -2.38
C THR A 83 -23.35 -13.81 -3.39
N GLU A 84 -23.35 -12.52 -3.08
CA GLU A 84 -22.70 -11.47 -3.87
C GLU A 84 -21.18 -11.43 -3.65
N PHE A 85 -20.64 -12.05 -2.60
CA PHE A 85 -19.20 -12.01 -2.29
C PHE A 85 -18.37 -12.66 -3.40
N THR A 86 -18.83 -13.80 -3.91
CA THR A 86 -18.14 -14.51 -5.00
C THR A 86 -18.05 -13.66 -6.27
N LYS A 87 -19.05 -12.80 -6.52
CA LYS A 87 -19.01 -11.84 -7.63
C LYS A 87 -18.00 -10.71 -7.35
N ALA A 88 -18.00 -10.19 -6.13
CA ALA A 88 -17.09 -9.11 -5.72
C ALA A 88 -15.61 -9.49 -5.81
N VAL A 89 -15.27 -10.77 -5.66
CA VAL A 89 -13.88 -11.25 -5.77
C VAL A 89 -13.54 -11.88 -7.11
N GLN A 90 -14.49 -12.04 -8.02
CA GLN A 90 -14.28 -12.74 -9.28
C GLN A 90 -13.16 -12.10 -10.10
N GLY A 91 -12.13 -12.89 -10.46
CA GLY A 91 -10.98 -12.41 -11.22
C GLY A 91 -9.90 -11.71 -10.38
N THR A 92 -10.03 -11.75 -9.05
CA THR A 92 -9.04 -11.24 -8.09
C THR A 92 -8.35 -12.39 -7.35
N GLU A 93 -7.30 -12.09 -6.58
CA GLU A 93 -6.66 -13.07 -5.67
C GLU A 93 -7.35 -13.13 -4.30
N PHE A 94 -8.35 -12.27 -4.07
CA PHE A 94 -9.09 -12.24 -2.82
C PHE A 94 -10.13 -13.35 -2.76
N THR A 95 -10.48 -13.71 -1.53
CA THR A 95 -11.43 -14.76 -1.21
C THR A 95 -12.70 -14.16 -0.63
N ASP A 96 -13.82 -14.88 -0.75
CA ASP A 96 -15.10 -14.51 -0.13
C ASP A 96 -14.95 -14.26 1.38
N TYR A 97 -14.03 -14.99 2.03
CA TYR A 97 -13.68 -14.80 3.43
C TYR A 97 -13.12 -13.41 3.72
N GLU A 98 -12.25 -12.88 2.86
CA GLU A 98 -11.64 -11.55 3.06
C GLU A 98 -12.68 -10.43 2.87
N VAL A 99 -13.60 -10.58 1.92
CA VAL A 99 -14.73 -9.63 1.78
C VAL A 99 -15.61 -9.68 3.03
N ARG A 100 -15.89 -10.88 3.55
CA ARG A 100 -16.64 -11.03 4.81
C ARG A 100 -15.91 -10.39 5.98
N ASP A 101 -14.61 -10.63 6.15
CA ASP A 101 -13.78 -10.05 7.22
C ASP A 101 -13.76 -8.52 7.14
N ALA A 102 -13.72 -7.96 5.93
CA ALA A 102 -13.80 -6.52 5.69
C ALA A 102 -15.16 -5.93 6.14
N LEU A 103 -16.25 -6.59 5.77
CA LEU A 103 -17.60 -6.18 6.18
C LEU A 103 -17.82 -6.38 7.68
N GLU A 104 -17.29 -7.43 8.29
CA GLU A 104 -17.31 -7.64 9.74
C GLU A 104 -16.51 -6.56 10.47
N SER A 105 -15.38 -6.11 9.92
CA SER A 105 -14.65 -4.96 10.47
C SER A 105 -15.46 -3.65 10.42
N LEU A 106 -16.31 -3.46 9.41
CA LEU A 106 -17.26 -2.33 9.40
C LEU A 106 -18.34 -2.49 10.47
N VAL A 107 -18.78 -3.71 10.75
CA VAL A 107 -19.74 -3.99 11.83
C VAL A 107 -19.12 -3.68 13.19
N ASP A 108 -17.89 -4.10 13.43
CA ASP A 108 -17.15 -3.85 14.67
C ASP A 108 -16.97 -2.35 14.95
N THR A 109 -16.91 -1.53 13.90
CA THR A 109 -16.78 -0.07 13.98
C THR A 109 -18.12 0.67 13.98
N GLY A 110 -19.25 -0.06 13.95
CA GLY A 110 -20.60 0.52 13.92
C GLY A 110 -20.97 1.16 12.57
N MET A 111 -20.20 0.89 11.52
CA MET A 111 -20.37 1.40 10.16
C MET A 111 -21.21 0.48 9.27
N ALA A 112 -21.51 -0.73 9.77
CA ALA A 112 -22.41 -1.68 9.16
C ALA A 112 -23.17 -2.45 10.24
N ALA A 113 -24.28 -3.08 9.86
CA ALA A 113 -25.01 -4.03 10.69
C ALA A 113 -25.08 -5.38 9.99
N LYS A 114 -24.76 -6.45 10.72
CA LYS A 114 -24.92 -7.83 10.24
C LYS A 114 -26.32 -8.31 10.62
N VAL A 115 -27.13 -8.62 9.62
CA VAL A 115 -28.50 -9.11 9.79
C VAL A 115 -28.56 -10.54 9.26
N THR A 116 -29.14 -11.44 10.04
CA THR A 116 -29.40 -12.81 9.56
C THR A 116 -30.85 -12.84 9.10
N ALA A 117 -31.07 -13.00 7.80
CA ALA A 117 -32.41 -13.05 7.25
C ALA A 117 -33.12 -14.33 7.74
N GLY A 118 -34.33 -14.17 8.30
CA GLY A 118 -35.08 -15.26 8.94
C GLY A 118 -35.81 -16.21 7.98
N SER A 119 -35.54 -16.17 6.67
CA SER A 119 -36.14 -17.11 5.70
C SER A 119 -35.24 -18.34 5.50
N GLU A 120 -35.80 -19.41 4.94
CA GLU A 120 -35.35 -20.82 5.04
C GLU A 120 -33.90 -21.15 4.59
N ALA A 121 -33.15 -20.19 4.06
CA ALA A 121 -31.71 -20.26 3.93
C ALA A 121 -31.12 -19.14 4.80
N ALA A 122 -30.33 -19.50 5.83
CA ALA A 122 -29.71 -18.56 6.75
C ALA A 122 -28.67 -17.66 6.04
N GLN A 123 -29.15 -16.75 5.20
CA GLN A 123 -28.36 -15.79 4.47
C GLN A 123 -27.96 -14.66 5.42
N VAL A 124 -26.69 -14.32 5.35
CA VAL A 124 -26.11 -13.22 6.11
C VAL A 124 -26.10 -12.00 5.21
N GLU A 125 -26.80 -10.96 5.64
CA GLU A 125 -26.79 -9.65 5.01
C GLU A 125 -25.95 -8.67 5.82
N PHE A 126 -25.16 -7.86 5.12
CA PHE A 126 -24.45 -6.73 5.69
C PHE A 126 -25.09 -5.45 5.19
N HIS A 127 -25.64 -4.68 6.13
CA HIS A 127 -26.29 -3.40 5.91
C HIS A 127 -25.27 -2.31 6.24
N VAL A 128 -24.58 -1.81 5.23
CA VAL A 128 -23.56 -0.77 5.38
C VAL A 128 -24.24 0.59 5.44
N SER A 129 -23.99 1.37 6.49
CA SER A 129 -24.61 2.69 6.65
C SER A 129 -24.03 3.70 5.66
N TYR A 130 -24.66 4.87 5.56
CA TYR A 130 -24.12 6.01 4.81
C TYR A 130 -22.71 6.40 5.27
N GLU A 131 -22.46 6.41 6.59
CA GLU A 131 -21.15 6.69 7.16
C GLU A 131 -20.12 5.62 6.81
N GLY A 132 -20.51 4.35 6.82
CA GLY A 132 -19.66 3.25 6.39
C GLY A 132 -19.30 3.34 4.91
N MET A 133 -20.27 3.65 4.07
CA MET A 133 -20.03 3.96 2.65
C MET A 133 -19.04 5.12 2.48
N ARG A 134 -19.24 6.22 3.21
CA ARG A 134 -18.35 7.39 3.14
C ARG A 134 -16.93 7.07 3.61
N LEU A 135 -16.78 6.21 4.63
CA LEU A 135 -15.49 5.73 5.09
C LEU A 135 -14.79 4.89 4.00
N LEU A 136 -15.51 3.96 3.38
CA LEU A 136 -15.00 3.15 2.26
C LEU A 136 -14.53 4.04 1.11
N LYS A 137 -15.32 5.05 0.74
CA LYS A 137 -14.96 6.04 -0.28
C LYS A 137 -13.69 6.81 0.08
N LEU A 138 -13.59 7.31 1.31
CA LEU A 138 -12.42 8.04 1.76
C LEU A 138 -11.15 7.16 1.72
N GLN A 139 -11.28 5.89 2.12
CA GLN A 139 -10.16 4.94 2.07
C GLN A 139 -9.76 4.58 0.64
N TYR A 140 -10.74 4.46 -0.27
CA TYR A 140 -10.51 4.29 -1.69
C TYR A 140 -9.75 5.48 -2.28
N ASP A 141 -10.23 6.70 -2.05
CA ASP A 141 -9.61 7.94 -2.53
C ASP A 141 -8.18 8.11 -1.99
N GLU A 142 -7.99 7.87 -0.69
CA GLU A 142 -6.66 7.90 -0.05
C GLU A 142 -5.72 6.89 -0.71
N THR A 143 -6.22 5.68 -0.99
CA THR A 143 -5.42 4.60 -1.59
C THR A 143 -5.04 4.93 -3.02
N ILE A 144 -5.96 5.46 -3.83
CA ILE A 144 -5.66 5.92 -5.19
C ILE A 144 -4.63 7.04 -5.19
N LEU A 145 -4.78 8.04 -4.31
CA LEU A 145 -3.81 9.13 -4.23
C LEU A 145 -2.41 8.63 -3.84
N LYS A 146 -2.33 7.70 -2.90
CA LYS A 146 -1.06 7.07 -2.50
C LYS A 146 -0.46 6.23 -3.62
N LEU A 147 -1.29 5.46 -4.33
CA LEU A 147 -0.88 4.66 -5.48
C LEU A 147 -0.35 5.57 -6.59
N GLY A 148 -1.09 6.63 -6.96
CA GLY A 148 -0.67 7.62 -7.95
C GLY A 148 0.69 8.23 -7.64
N LYS A 149 0.88 8.74 -6.42
CA LYS A 149 2.18 9.27 -5.98
C LYS A 149 3.31 8.25 -6.01
N ARG A 150 3.00 6.97 -5.81
CA ARG A 150 4.00 5.90 -5.86
C ARG A 150 4.36 5.57 -7.31
N LEU A 151 3.39 5.56 -8.21
CA LEU A 151 3.59 5.38 -9.65
C LEU A 151 4.38 6.54 -10.26
N GLU A 152 4.12 7.78 -9.86
CA GLU A 152 4.89 8.96 -10.28
C GLU A 152 6.38 8.83 -9.91
N ARG A 153 6.71 8.31 -8.71
CA ARG A 153 8.10 8.05 -8.33
C ARG A 153 8.76 6.97 -9.18
N PHE A 154 7.99 5.96 -9.60
CA PHE A 154 8.51 4.96 -10.54
C PHE A 154 8.77 5.58 -11.91
N ASP A 155 7.89 6.46 -12.39
CA ASP A 155 8.12 7.20 -13.65
C ASP A 155 9.39 8.06 -13.57
N GLU A 156 9.58 8.81 -12.49
CA GLU A 156 10.80 9.59 -12.27
C GLU A 156 12.06 8.71 -12.22
N ALA A 157 11.99 7.57 -11.52
CA ALA A 157 13.10 6.63 -11.43
C ALA A 157 13.43 6.01 -12.80
N ILE A 158 12.40 5.63 -13.57
CA ILE A 158 12.55 5.11 -14.93
C ILE A 158 13.20 6.17 -15.83
N GLN A 159 12.75 7.42 -15.76
CA GLN A 159 13.31 8.52 -16.54
C GLN A 159 14.80 8.73 -16.21
N ARG A 160 15.17 8.80 -14.93
CA ARG A 160 16.58 8.94 -14.53
C ARG A 160 17.44 7.78 -15.05
N ILE A 161 16.94 6.55 -14.94
CA ILE A 161 17.67 5.38 -15.48
C ILE A 161 17.84 5.49 -17.00
N ARG A 162 16.83 5.98 -17.74
CA ARG A 162 16.96 6.18 -19.19
C ARG A 162 18.08 7.17 -19.51
N GLU A 163 18.12 8.31 -18.82
CA GLU A 163 19.17 9.32 -18.97
C GLU A 163 20.57 8.74 -18.68
N ASP A 164 20.70 7.98 -17.58
CA ASP A 164 21.95 7.32 -17.21
C ASP A 164 22.41 6.27 -18.24
N VAL A 165 21.47 5.56 -18.87
CA VAL A 165 21.77 4.57 -19.92
C VAL A 165 22.20 5.22 -21.22
N GLU A 166 21.59 6.35 -21.59
CA GLU A 166 21.96 7.14 -22.77
C GLU A 166 23.34 7.78 -22.62
N GLY A 167 23.70 8.22 -21.40
CA GLY A 167 25.02 8.73 -21.02
C GLY A 167 26.19 7.75 -21.18
N SER A 168 25.92 6.51 -21.60
CA SER A 168 26.91 5.46 -21.83
C SER A 168 27.73 5.11 -20.58
N PRO A 169 27.08 4.45 -19.60
CA PRO A 169 27.66 4.21 -18.29
C PRO A 169 28.83 3.22 -18.36
N SER A 170 29.79 3.43 -17.46
CA SER A 170 30.89 2.49 -17.21
C SER A 170 30.38 1.11 -16.79
N ASP A 171 31.22 0.07 -16.86
CA ASP A 171 30.81 -1.29 -16.50
C ASP A 171 30.44 -1.47 -15.02
N VAL A 172 30.93 -0.58 -14.15
CA VAL A 172 30.56 -0.56 -12.72
C VAL A 172 29.18 0.05 -12.56
N GLU A 173 28.93 1.20 -13.18
CA GLU A 173 27.63 1.88 -13.19
C GLU A 173 26.55 1.00 -13.84
N ARG A 174 26.88 0.34 -14.95
CA ARG A 174 25.99 -0.60 -15.65
C ARG A 174 25.52 -1.73 -14.74
N ARG A 175 26.44 -2.35 -13.98
CA ARG A 175 26.10 -3.41 -13.01
C ARG A 175 25.26 -2.88 -11.86
N SER A 176 25.51 -1.65 -11.42
CA SER A 176 24.69 -0.97 -10.41
C SER A 176 23.26 -0.74 -10.92
N LEU A 177 23.12 -0.15 -12.11
CA LEU A 177 21.83 0.11 -12.77
C LEU A 177 21.04 -1.18 -13.01
N GLN A 178 21.68 -2.27 -13.43
CA GLN A 178 20.99 -3.55 -13.60
C GLN A 178 20.41 -4.10 -12.28
N ARG A 179 21.11 -3.93 -11.16
CA ARG A 179 20.59 -4.32 -9.83
C ARG A 179 19.44 -3.42 -9.42
N TYR A 180 19.57 -2.11 -9.65
CA TYR A 180 18.53 -1.14 -9.31
C TYR A 180 17.25 -1.37 -10.13
N VAL A 181 17.36 -1.59 -11.45
CA VAL A 181 16.22 -1.97 -12.31
C VAL A 181 15.55 -3.26 -11.83
N LYS A 182 16.34 -4.28 -11.44
CA LYS A 182 15.79 -5.53 -10.91
C LYS A 182 15.00 -5.28 -9.61
N GLN A 183 15.51 -4.41 -8.74
CA GLN A 183 14.82 -4.03 -7.51
C GLN A 183 13.49 -3.32 -7.83
N LEU A 184 13.51 -2.32 -8.72
CA LEU A 184 12.30 -1.59 -9.11
C LEU A 184 11.22 -2.50 -9.72
N ILE A 185 11.60 -3.48 -10.56
CA ILE A 185 10.65 -4.47 -11.09
C ILE A 185 9.99 -5.26 -9.94
N GLY A 186 10.76 -5.69 -8.94
CA GLY A 186 10.23 -6.41 -7.78
C GLY A 186 9.29 -5.56 -6.93
N GLU A 187 9.64 -4.30 -6.70
CA GLU A 187 8.78 -3.36 -5.98
C GLU A 187 7.50 -3.04 -6.73
N LEU A 188 7.56 -2.94 -8.06
CA LEU A 188 6.41 -2.66 -8.92
C LEU A 188 5.47 -3.87 -9.03
N ASP A 189 6.00 -5.10 -9.13
CA ASP A 189 5.22 -6.34 -9.05
C ASP A 189 4.50 -6.44 -7.69
N GLN A 190 5.20 -6.11 -6.60
CA GLN A 190 4.57 -6.04 -5.29
C GLN A 190 3.43 -5.01 -5.27
N VAL A 191 3.64 -3.79 -5.75
CA VAL A 191 2.60 -2.75 -5.83
C VAL A 191 1.41 -3.21 -6.68
N TYR A 192 1.68 -3.85 -7.82
CA TYR A 192 0.64 -4.38 -8.70
C TYR A 192 -0.22 -5.43 -8.00
N ARG A 193 0.39 -6.46 -7.39
CA ARG A 193 -0.35 -7.51 -6.65
C ARG A 193 -1.19 -6.94 -5.54
N GLU A 194 -0.61 -5.98 -4.83
CA GLU A 194 -1.25 -5.28 -3.74
C GLU A 194 -2.44 -4.41 -4.18
N ASN A 195 -2.53 -4.00 -5.44
CA ASN A 195 -3.54 -3.04 -5.90
C ASN A 195 -4.25 -3.50 -7.17
N ARG A 196 -4.18 -4.78 -7.53
CA ARG A 196 -4.57 -5.30 -8.86
C ARG A 196 -5.99 -4.95 -9.28
N CYS A 197 -6.86 -4.70 -8.31
CA CYS A 197 -8.26 -4.40 -8.49
C CYS A 197 -8.53 -2.93 -8.84
N PHE A 198 -7.57 -2.03 -8.64
CA PHE A 198 -7.67 -0.64 -9.09
C PHE A 198 -7.38 -0.55 -10.59
N ARG A 199 -8.19 0.21 -11.30
CA ARG A 199 -7.99 0.50 -12.73
C ARG A 199 -6.60 1.09 -13.01
N GLN A 200 -6.08 1.90 -12.09
CA GLN A 200 -4.76 2.53 -12.15
C GLN A 200 -3.60 1.52 -12.10
N SER A 201 -3.83 0.29 -11.64
CA SER A 201 -2.80 -0.77 -11.60
C SER A 201 -2.37 -1.26 -12.98
N GLY A 202 -3.12 -0.92 -14.04
CA GLY A 202 -2.65 -1.09 -15.42
C GLY A 202 -1.36 -0.32 -15.70
N GLN A 203 -1.12 0.81 -15.03
CA GLN A 203 0.11 1.60 -15.16
C GLN A 203 1.33 0.86 -14.60
N CYS A 204 1.16 0.01 -13.58
CA CYS A 204 2.24 -0.85 -13.09
C CYS A 204 2.75 -1.78 -14.19
N LEU A 205 1.84 -2.38 -14.98
CA LEU A 205 2.23 -3.30 -16.05
C LEU A 205 3.02 -2.60 -17.16
N ILE A 206 2.63 -1.36 -17.49
CA ILE A 206 3.33 -0.54 -18.49
C ILE A 206 4.74 -0.22 -18.00
N GLN A 207 4.86 0.31 -16.77
CA GLN A 207 6.15 0.66 -16.16
C GLN A 207 7.07 -0.56 -15.99
N GLU A 208 6.51 -1.74 -15.71
CA GLU A 208 7.27 -2.98 -15.59
C GLU A 208 7.90 -3.38 -16.93
N GLU A 209 7.12 -3.26 -18.00
CA GLU A 209 7.58 -3.54 -19.36
C GLU A 209 8.69 -2.58 -19.79
N GLU A 210 8.58 -1.29 -19.44
CA GLU A 210 9.65 -0.32 -19.70
C GLU A 210 10.95 -0.68 -18.96
N LEU A 211 10.86 -1.06 -17.68
CA LEU A 211 12.02 -1.51 -16.90
C LEU A 211 12.64 -2.79 -17.48
N LYS A 212 11.82 -3.72 -18.00
CA LYS A 212 12.31 -4.92 -18.71
C LYS A 212 13.08 -4.55 -19.97
N GLN A 213 12.57 -3.61 -20.77
CA GLN A 213 13.26 -3.13 -21.98
C GLN A 213 14.60 -2.45 -21.65
N ILE A 214 14.63 -1.61 -20.61
CA ILE A 214 15.86 -0.98 -20.12
C ILE A 214 16.88 -2.04 -19.68
N ARG A 215 16.43 -3.05 -18.94
CA ARG A 215 17.29 -4.15 -18.49
C ARG A 215 17.92 -4.91 -19.66
N GLU A 216 17.16 -5.17 -20.73
CA GLU A 216 17.68 -5.84 -21.92
C GLU A 216 18.68 -4.96 -22.68
N LYS A 217 18.43 -3.64 -22.82
CA LYS A 217 19.41 -2.69 -23.37
C LYS A 217 20.74 -2.71 -22.60
N LEU A 218 20.67 -2.76 -21.27
CA LEU A 218 21.83 -2.85 -20.39
C LEU A 218 22.60 -4.18 -20.54
N LYS A 219 21.96 -5.28 -20.94
CA LYS A 219 22.61 -6.58 -21.19
C LYS A 219 23.26 -6.64 -22.56
N ASN A 220 22.58 -6.14 -23.61
CA ASN A 220 23.03 -6.30 -24.99
C ASN A 220 24.29 -5.48 -25.35
N ARG A 221 24.64 -4.46 -24.56
CA ARG A 221 25.92 -3.73 -24.69
C ARG A 221 27.17 -4.54 -24.28
N VAL A 222 27.02 -5.78 -23.84
CA VAL A 222 28.14 -6.68 -23.46
C VAL A 222 28.78 -7.37 -24.67
N GLY A 223 28.17 -7.34 -25.86
CA GLY A 223 28.59 -8.15 -27.02
C GLY A 223 29.56 -7.51 -28.03
N HIS A 224 29.92 -6.22 -27.91
CA HIS A 224 30.74 -5.50 -28.89
C HIS A 224 31.89 -4.72 -28.24
N GLY A 225 32.77 -5.44 -27.53
CA GLY A 225 34.04 -4.93 -27.01
C GLY A 225 35.14 -5.93 -27.27
#